data_AF-W4EZQ0-F1
#
_entry.id   AF-W4EZQ0-F1
#
_cell.length_a   1.000
_cell.length_b   1.000
_cell.length_c   1.000
_cell.angle_alpha   90.00
_cell.angle_beta   90.00
_cell.angle_gamma   90.00
#
_symmetry.space_group_name_H-M   'P 1'
#
loop_
_entity.id
_entity.type
_entity.pdbx_description
1 polymer ?
#
loop_
_entity_poly.entity_id
_entity_poly.type
_entity_poly.pdbx_seq_one_letter_code
_entity_poly.pdbx_strand_id
1 'polypeptide(L)' 'MIKLIGLILILFFIANMIGAFIYISKESQKRDMSILKSILYIFLDLLLGTFGLYVAIVLGSLILGIYFIFYF' A
#
# COMPACT_ATOMS: atom_id res chain seq x y z
N MET A 1 -15.36 0.00 20.31
CA MET A 1 -15.31 1.15 19.37
C MET A 1 -13.92 1.28 18.74
N ILE A 2 -12.84 1.33 19.53
CA ILE A 2 -11.45 1.50 19.02
C ILE A 2 -11.01 0.33 18.13
N LYS A 3 -11.30 -0.93 18.51
CA LYS A 3 -11.03 -2.10 17.66
C LYS A 3 -11.72 -2.08 16.30
N LEU A 4 -12.91 -1.49 16.21
CA LEU A 4 -13.63 -1.32 14.93
C LEU A 4 -12.90 -0.31 14.02
N ILE A 5 -12.38 0.78 14.61
CA ILE A 5 -11.55 1.76 13.88
C ILE A 5 -10.27 1.08 13.37
N GLY A 6 -9.63 0.26 14.20
CA GLY A 6 -8.45 -0.51 13.79
C GLY A 6 -8.74 -1.43 12.60
N LEU A 7 -9.89 -2.12 12.63
CA LEU A 7 -10.31 -3.02 11.56
C LEU A 7 -10.62 -2.26 10.26
N ILE A 8 -11.25 -1.08 10.34
CA ILE A 8 -11.48 -0.18 9.19
C ILE A 8 -10.15 0.29 8.57
N LEU A 9 -9.17 0.64 9.40
CA LEU A 9 -7.84 1.06 8.93
C LEU A 9 -7.11 -0.07 8.21
N ILE A 10 -7.21 -1.31 8.71
CA ILE A 10 -6.65 -2.48 8.03
C ILE A 10 -7.36 -2.76 6.72
N LEU A 11 -8.70 -2.66 6.67
CA LEU A 11 -9.45 -2.81 5.42
C LEU A 11 -9.07 -1.73 4.39
N PHE A 12 -8.90 -0.49 4.83
CA PHE A 12 -8.40 0.60 4.00
C PHE A 12 -7.02 0.28 3.42
N PHE A 13 -6.10 -0.23 4.25
CA PHE A 13 -4.78 -0.67 3.78
C PHE A 13 -4.89 -1.76 2.70
N ILE A 14 -5.68 -2.82 2.95
CA ILE A 14 -5.85 -3.94 2.02
C ILE A 14 -6.40 -3.47 0.68
N ALA A 15 -7.43 -2.60 0.69
CA ALA A 15 -8.01 -2.07 -0.53
C ALA A 15 -6.99 -1.27 -1.38
N ASN A 16 -6.18 -0.44 -0.73
CA ASN A 16 -5.13 0.33 -1.41
C ASN A 16 -4.00 -0.59 -1.93
N MET A 17 -3.65 -1.63 -1.18
CA MET A 17 -2.65 -2.62 -1.62
C MET A 17 -3.11 -3.41 -2.85
N ILE A 18 -4.40 -3.77 -2.93
CA ILE A 18 -4.98 -4.41 -4.11
C ILE A 18 -4.95 -3.44 -5.30
N GLY A 19 -5.33 -2.18 -5.10
CA GLY A 19 -5.27 -1.16 -6.15
C GLY A 19 -3.86 -0.98 -6.71
N ALA A 20 -2.87 -0.92 -5.82
CA ALA A 20 -1.46 -0.90 -6.20
C ALA A 20 -1.10 -2.15 -7.01
N PHE A 21 -1.39 -3.36 -6.53
CA PHE A 21 -1.07 -4.60 -7.25
C PHE A 21 -1.69 -4.66 -8.65
N ILE A 22 -2.95 -4.21 -8.81
CA ILE A 22 -3.61 -4.13 -10.11
C ILE A 22 -2.89 -3.15 -11.03
N TYR A 23 -2.56 -1.95 -10.55
CA TYR A 23 -1.83 -0.95 -11.31
C TYR A 23 -0.48 -1.50 -11.79
N ILE A 24 0.25 -2.16 -10.90
CA ILE A 24 1.56 -2.77 -11.15
C ILE A 24 1.47 -3.86 -12.20
N SER A 25 0.50 -4.77 -12.06
CA SER A 25 0.29 -5.86 -13.01
C SER A 25 -0.03 -5.32 -14.41
N LYS A 26 -0.88 -4.30 -14.48
CA LYS A 26 -1.27 -3.64 -15.74
C LYS A 26 -0.10 -2.90 -16.39
N GLU A 27 0.73 -2.23 -15.59
CA GLU A 27 1.91 -1.51 -16.08
C GLU A 27 3.02 -2.48 -16.52
N SER A 28 3.23 -3.57 -15.77
CA SER A 28 4.19 -4.63 -16.11
C SER A 28 3.86 -5.28 -17.47
N GLN A 29 2.58 -5.56 -17.73
CA GLN A 29 2.13 -6.10 -19.02
C GLN A 29 2.32 -5.11 -20.17
N LYS A 30 2.09 -3.81 -19.94
CA LYS A 30 2.26 -2.78 -20.98
C LYS A 30 3.71 -2.57 -21.40
N ARG A 31 4.65 -2.69 -20.46
CA ARG A 31 6.07 -2.41 -20.70
C ARG A 31 6.92 -3.64 -21.03
N ASP A 32 6.29 -4.82 -21.13
CA ASP A 32 6.99 -6.12 -21.26
C ASP A 32 8.12 -6.28 -20.21
N MET A 33 7.93 -5.65 -19.05
CA MET A 33 8.93 -5.60 -17.99
C MET A 33 8.77 -6.82 -17.10
N SER A 34 9.90 -7.42 -16.71
CA SER A 34 9.87 -8.49 -15.71
C SER A 34 9.25 -7.97 -14.41
N ILE A 35 8.48 -8.82 -13.75
CA ILE A 35 7.78 -8.52 -12.49
C ILE A 35 8.75 -7.90 -11.46
N LEU A 36 10.00 -8.38 -11.45
CA LEU A 36 11.06 -7.93 -10.55
C LEU A 36 11.50 -6.48 -10.85
N LYS A 37 11.60 -6.10 -12.13
CA LYS A 37 11.85 -4.71 -12.53
C LYS A 37 10.67 -3.81 -12.21
N SER A 38 9.44 -4.31 -12.39
CA SER A 38 8.24 -3.56 -12.06
C SER A 38 8.23 -3.22 -10.57
N ILE A 39 8.41 -4.22 -9.69
CA ILE A 39 8.54 -4.05 -8.22
C ILE A 39 9.61 -3.01 -7.87
N LEU A 40 10.80 -3.09 -8.46
CA LEU A 40 11.87 -2.13 -8.18
C LEU A 40 11.50 -0.70 -8.60
N TYR A 41 10.86 -0.54 -9.76
CA TYR A 41 10.43 0.76 -10.27
C TYR A 41 9.37 1.40 -9.35
N ILE A 42 8.47 0.58 -8.82
CA ILE A 42 7.46 1.01 -7.84
C ILE A 42 8.11 1.40 -6.53
N PHE A 43 9.08 0.62 -6.04
CA PHE A 43 9.84 1.00 -4.85
C PHE A 43 10.57 2.34 -5.05
N LEU A 44 11.14 2.56 -6.24
CA LEU A 44 11.74 3.84 -6.59
C LEU A 44 10.70 4.97 -6.67
N ASP A 45 9.56 4.77 -7.33
CA ASP A 45 8.47 5.77 -7.40
C ASP A 45 7.84 6.02 -6.01
N LEU A 46 7.83 5.00 -5.14
CA LEU A 46 7.41 5.09 -3.74
C LEU A 46 8.36 5.96 -2.92
N LEU A 47 9.67 5.76 -3.11
CA LEU A 47 10.73 6.40 -2.32
C LEU A 47 11.10 7.81 -2.83
N LEU A 48 11.11 8.00 -4.15
CA LEU A 48 11.66 9.17 -4.82
C LEU A 48 10.60 9.99 -5.57
N GLY A 49 9.38 9.47 -5.72
CA GLY A 49 8.33 10.06 -6.54
C GLY A 49 7.21 10.76 -5.77
N THR A 50 6.22 11.24 -6.53
CA THR A 50 5.01 11.98 -6.12
C THR A 50 4.08 11.23 -5.17
N PHE A 51 4.28 9.92 -4.98
CA PHE A 51 3.43 9.04 -4.17
C PHE A 51 3.93 8.81 -2.74
N GLY A 52 5.07 9.37 -2.34
CA GLY A 52 5.65 9.13 -1.01
C GLY A 52 4.71 9.46 0.15
N LEU A 53 3.93 10.56 0.04
CA LEU A 53 2.96 10.96 1.07
C LEU A 53 1.74 10.01 1.10
N TYR A 54 1.25 9.58 -0.08
CA TYR A 54 0.18 8.59 -0.18
C TYR A 54 0.60 7.25 0.45
N VAL A 55 1.81 6.79 0.17
CA VAL A 55 2.35 5.54 0.72
C VAL A 55 2.56 5.65 2.22
N ALA A 56 3.05 6.80 2.71
CA ALA A 56 3.17 7.05 4.14
C ALA A 56 1.80 7.00 4.85
N ILE A 57 0.74 7.54 4.25
CA ILE A 57 -0.63 7.46 4.80
C ILE A 57 -1.13 6.00 4.80
N VAL A 58 -0.92 5.27 3.70
CA VAL A 58 -1.36 3.87 3.58
C VAL A 58 -0.62 2.98 4.58
N LEU A 59 0.71 3.07 4.67
CA LEU A 59 1.50 2.33 5.66
C LEU A 59 1.19 2.78 7.09
N GLY A 60 0.99 4.08 7.31
CA GLY A 60 0.59 4.63 8.61
C GLY A 60 -0.76 4.08 9.08
N SER A 61 -1.72 3.92 8.17
CA SER A 61 -3.02 3.31 8.48
C SER A 61 -2.88 1.85 8.92
N LEU A 62 -1.95 1.08 8.33
CA LEU A 62 -1.68 -0.29 8.78
C LEU A 62 -1.11 -0.33 10.20
N ILE A 63 -0.11 0.52 10.48
CA ILE A 63 0.53 0.59 11.80
C ILE A 63 -0.49 0.99 12.87
N LEU A 64 -1.28 2.03 12.61
CA LEU A 64 -2.34 2.47 13.52
C LEU A 64 -3.45 1.43 13.66
N GLY A 65 -3.81 0.77 12.56
CA GLY A 65 -4.81 -0.30 12.54
C GLY A 65 -4.43 -1.48 13.42
N ILE A 66 -3.20 -1.98 13.27
CA ILE A 66 -2.64 -3.05 14.11
C ILE A 66 -2.57 -2.57 15.57
N TYR A 67 -2.06 -1.36 15.81
CA TYR A 67 -1.94 -0.81 17.16
C TYR A 67 -3.30 -0.79 17.89
N PHE A 68 -4.36 -0.31 17.23
CA PHE A 68 -5.70 -0.24 17.82
C PHE A 68 -6.41 -1.59 17.98
N ILE A 69 -5.99 -2.65 17.29
CA ILE A 69 -6.59 -3.98 17.47
C ILE A 69 -5.93 -4.73 18.62
N PHE A 70 -4.59 -4.64 18.71
CA PHE A 70 -3.80 -5.48 19.61
C PHE A 70 -3.39 -4.80 20.92
N TYR A 71 -3.33 -3.46 20.96
CA TYR A 71 -2.81 -2.71 22.11
C TYR A 71 -3.84 -1.78 22.78
N PHE A 72 -5.05 -1.65 22.21
CA PHE A 72 -6.19 -0.90 22.76
C PHE A 72 -7.50 -1.69 22.61
#